data_AF-A0A7W0WBW9-F1
#
_entry.id   AF-A0A7W0WBW9-F1
#
_cell.length_a   1.000
_cell.length_b   1.000
_cell.length_c   1.000
_cell.angle_alpha   90.00
_cell.angle_beta   90.00
_cell.angle_gamma   90.00
#
_symmetry.space_group_name_H-M   'P 1'
#
loop_
_entity.id
_entity.type
_entity.pdbx_description
1 polymer ?
#
loop_
_entity_poly.entity_id
_entity_poly.type
_entity_poly.pdbx_seq_one_letter_code
_entity_poly.pdbx_strand_id
1 'polypeptide(L)'
;ARAIIRARDEGGSFESIWDFTERVDPQVVNKRSLEALVKCGALDSTGASRMGMLACLEQALAWGQKHAADRLAGQASIFDAVGFGSAETDSPKHHPQISAAEFEKSDLLKLEKETLGLYVSEHPLKAVREQLRRKTDCVLSELERRRDGEVVTVGGIVSSVKELTTKRGEPMVFLALDDPTGGGEVVVFNSTYAAARELCVTDRILVIKGRIDHKQQGETKLIALEVSAFEAVRERTEIRFKLDARAARAGLVRDLALLVKDYPGPSMVFVSLETSLGPKTLALGPDYRVAIDTDFLTEARTLLGADAIL
;
A
#
# COMPACT_ATOMS: atom_id res chain seq x y z
N ALA A 1 4.70 20.31 17.53
CA ALA A 1 5.04 19.10 18.32
C ALA A 1 4.94 19.32 19.83
N ARG A 2 5.81 20.13 20.48
CA ARG A 2 5.80 20.30 21.95
C ARG A 2 4.45 20.77 22.52
N ALA A 3 3.78 21.71 21.86
CA ALA A 3 2.46 22.18 22.31
C ALA A 3 1.39 21.08 22.26
N ILE A 4 1.44 20.20 21.25
CA ILE A 4 0.52 19.05 21.13
C ILE A 4 0.75 18.06 22.29
N ILE A 5 2.03 17.75 22.57
CA ILE A 5 2.40 16.86 23.67
C ILE A 5 1.90 17.43 24.99
N ARG A 6 2.17 18.72 25.25
CA ARG A 6 1.71 19.41 26.45
C ARG A 6 0.18 19.37 26.61
N ALA A 7 -0.55 19.72 25.55
CA ALA A 7 -2.02 19.70 25.58
C ALA A 7 -2.58 18.29 25.88
N ARG A 8 -1.92 17.25 25.36
CA ARG A 8 -2.25 15.85 25.65
C ARG A 8 -1.91 15.47 27.08
N ASP A 9 -0.73 15.86 27.58
CA ASP A 9 -0.30 15.52 28.94
C ASP A 9 -1.19 16.23 30.00
N GLU A 10 -1.71 17.42 29.70
CA GLU A 10 -2.62 18.17 30.59
C GLU A 10 -4.08 17.68 30.55
N GLY A 11 -4.58 17.25 29.37
CA GLY A 11 -6.00 16.93 29.18
C GLY A 11 -6.31 15.49 28.76
N GLY A 12 -5.32 14.60 28.73
CA GLY A 12 -5.47 13.21 28.27
C GLY A 12 -5.46 13.02 26.75
N SER A 13 -5.88 11.85 26.28
CA SER A 13 -5.99 11.53 24.85
C SER A 13 -6.93 12.50 24.12
N PHE A 14 -6.71 12.71 22.82
CA PHE A 14 -7.63 13.49 21.99
C PHE A 14 -8.77 12.59 21.50
N GLU A 15 -10.00 13.03 21.70
CA GLU A 15 -11.19 12.24 21.35
C GLU A 15 -11.62 12.43 19.89
N SER A 16 -11.38 13.62 19.34
CA SER A 16 -11.74 13.96 17.97
C SER A 16 -10.82 15.06 17.41
N ILE A 17 -10.91 15.31 16.10
CA ILE A 17 -10.21 16.45 15.47
C ILE A 17 -10.68 17.79 16.06
N TRP A 18 -11.92 17.87 16.55
CA TRP A 18 -12.48 19.07 17.19
C TRP A 18 -11.86 19.28 18.57
N ASP A 19 -11.80 18.23 19.39
CA ASP A 19 -11.11 18.27 20.69
C ASP A 19 -9.64 18.67 20.53
N PHE A 20 -8.98 18.14 19.51
CA PHE A 20 -7.61 18.50 19.16
C PHE A 20 -7.45 20.00 18.86
N THR A 21 -8.30 20.58 18.01
CA THR A 21 -8.19 22.01 17.63
C THR A 21 -8.65 22.96 18.74
N GLU A 22 -9.49 22.51 19.68
CA GLU A 22 -9.89 23.29 20.86
C GLU A 22 -8.80 23.34 21.95
N ARG A 23 -7.99 22.28 22.05
CA ARG A 23 -6.97 22.14 23.10
C ARG A 23 -5.59 22.62 22.68
N VAL A 24 -5.26 22.54 21.39
CA VAL A 24 -3.94 22.94 20.87
C VAL A 24 -4.00 24.36 20.30
N ASP A 25 -3.00 25.17 20.63
CA ASP A 25 -2.88 26.55 20.17
C ASP A 25 -2.98 26.66 18.62
N PRO A 26 -3.93 27.46 18.09
CA PRO A 26 -4.07 27.71 16.65
C PRO A 26 -2.83 28.30 15.97
N GLN A 27 -1.92 28.95 16.71
CA GLN A 27 -0.64 29.42 16.17
C GLN A 27 0.32 28.26 15.86
N VAL A 28 0.19 27.14 16.56
CA VAL A 28 1.00 25.94 16.35
C VAL A 28 0.35 25.01 15.32
N VAL A 29 -0.97 24.91 15.34
CA VAL A 29 -1.76 24.07 14.43
C VAL A 29 -2.44 24.95 13.37
N ASN A 30 -1.71 25.22 12.29
CA ASN A 30 -2.26 25.84 11.09
C ASN A 30 -2.82 24.78 10.12
N LYS A 31 -3.54 25.22 9.08
CA LYS A 31 -4.16 24.35 8.05
C LYS A 31 -3.19 23.29 7.51
N ARG A 32 -1.99 23.71 7.10
CA ARG A 32 -0.97 22.81 6.54
C ARG A 32 -0.52 21.75 7.55
N SER A 33 -0.30 22.14 8.80
CA SER A 33 0.12 21.21 9.85
C SER A 33 -0.98 20.24 10.26
N LEU A 34 -2.23 20.68 10.35
CA LEU A 34 -3.37 19.80 10.66
C LEU A 34 -3.60 18.80 9.52
N GLU A 35 -3.54 19.28 8.27
CA GLU A 35 -3.64 18.43 7.08
C GLU A 35 -2.55 17.36 7.07
N ALA A 36 -1.29 17.74 7.36
CA ALA A 36 -0.20 16.77 7.47
C ALA A 36 -0.43 15.75 8.59
N LEU A 37 -0.89 16.18 9.78
CA LEU A 37 -1.20 15.28 10.89
C LEU A 37 -2.29 14.27 10.55
N VAL A 38 -3.33 14.68 9.82
CA VAL A 38 -4.36 13.76 9.33
C VAL A 38 -3.79 12.81 8.29
N LYS A 39 -3.08 13.32 7.26
CA LYS A 39 -2.53 12.52 6.18
C LYS A 39 -1.53 11.46 6.66
N CYS A 40 -0.70 11.77 7.65
CA CYS A 40 0.28 10.84 8.21
C CYS A 40 -0.30 9.88 9.27
N GLY A 41 -1.59 10.00 9.61
CA GLY A 41 -2.26 9.13 10.57
C GLY A 41 -2.05 9.47 12.04
N ALA A 42 -1.50 10.65 12.35
CA ALA A 42 -1.28 11.06 13.74
C ALA A 42 -2.59 11.23 14.55
N LEU A 43 -3.73 11.34 13.87
CA LEU A 43 -5.07 11.46 14.45
C LEU A 43 -5.94 10.19 14.31
N ASP A 44 -5.38 9.08 13.81
CA ASP A 44 -6.14 7.83 13.58
C ASP A 44 -6.68 7.23 14.91
N SER A 45 -6.06 7.55 16.05
CA SER A 45 -6.54 7.12 17.37
C SER A 45 -7.90 7.69 17.78
N THR A 46 -8.40 8.71 17.07
CA THR A 46 -9.74 9.26 17.28
C THR A 46 -10.84 8.35 16.73
N GLY A 47 -10.49 7.37 15.88
CA GLY A 47 -11.44 6.48 15.22
C GLY A 47 -12.22 7.10 14.05
N ALA A 48 -11.98 8.39 13.74
CA ALA A 48 -12.55 9.04 12.58
C ALA A 48 -11.79 8.67 11.29
N SER A 49 -12.47 8.68 10.14
CA SER A 49 -11.80 8.42 8.86
C SER A 49 -10.91 9.60 8.45
N ARG A 50 -9.77 9.31 7.80
CA ARG A 50 -8.88 10.37 7.29
C ARG A 50 -9.58 11.22 6.26
N MET A 51 -10.34 10.60 5.34
CA MET A 51 -11.12 11.36 4.36
C MET A 51 -12.16 12.28 5.02
N GLY A 52 -12.87 11.80 6.04
CA GLY A 52 -13.84 12.60 6.79
C GLY A 52 -13.18 13.78 7.50
N MET A 53 -12.05 13.54 8.18
CA MET A 53 -11.27 14.58 8.85
C MET A 53 -10.73 15.63 7.88
N LEU A 54 -10.26 15.22 6.70
CA LEU A 54 -9.82 16.16 5.65
C LEU A 54 -10.98 16.99 5.10
N ALA A 55 -12.16 16.39 4.95
CA ALA A 55 -13.36 17.09 4.47
C ALA A 55 -13.85 18.17 5.45
N CYS A 56 -13.74 17.94 6.76
CA CYS A 56 -14.14 18.91 7.78
C CYS A 56 -12.99 19.78 8.31
N LEU A 57 -11.81 19.73 7.68
CA LEU A 57 -10.57 20.32 8.21
C LEU A 57 -10.67 21.84 8.46
N GLU A 58 -11.26 22.58 7.53
CA GLU A 58 -11.44 24.04 7.69
C GLU A 58 -12.44 24.38 8.79
N GLN A 59 -13.49 23.58 8.92
CA GLN A 59 -14.50 23.76 9.95
C GLN A 59 -13.88 23.49 11.34
N ALA A 60 -13.08 22.44 11.46
CA ALA A 60 -12.38 22.11 12.71
C ALA A 60 -11.40 23.21 13.16
N LEU A 61 -10.69 23.82 12.21
CA LEU A 61 -9.81 24.96 12.50
C LEU A 61 -10.59 26.20 12.94
N ALA A 62 -11.67 26.54 12.23
CA ALA A 62 -12.53 27.67 12.60
C ALA A 62 -13.13 27.47 13.99
N TRP A 63 -13.51 26.23 14.32
CA TRP A 63 -14.02 25.86 15.63
C TRP A 63 -12.99 26.10 16.74
N GLY A 64 -11.77 25.58 16.57
CA GLY A 64 -10.68 25.77 17.53
C GLY A 64 -10.30 27.25 17.72
N GLN A 65 -10.26 28.03 16.63
CA GLN A 65 -10.01 29.48 16.68
C GLN A 65 -11.08 30.23 17.47
N LYS A 66 -12.35 29.93 17.22
CA LYS A 66 -13.46 30.51 17.99
C LYS A 66 -13.33 30.15 19.48
N HIS A 67 -13.04 28.89 19.78
CA HIS A 67 -12.92 28.43 21.16
C HIS A 67 -11.73 29.07 21.92
N ALA A 68 -10.63 29.32 21.21
CA ALA A 68 -9.48 30.05 21.76
C ALA A 68 -9.80 31.53 22.00
N ALA A 69 -10.52 32.17 21.07
CA ALA A 69 -10.97 33.55 21.22
C ALA A 69 -11.95 33.70 22.39
N ASP A 70 -12.92 32.80 22.52
CA ASP A 70 -13.89 32.79 23.62
C ASP A 70 -13.20 32.63 24.99
N ARG A 71 -12.16 31.78 25.07
CA ARG A 71 -11.37 31.60 26.30
C ARG A 71 -10.59 32.86 26.70
N LEU A 72 -10.01 33.56 25.72
CA LEU A 72 -9.33 34.84 25.94
C LEU A 72 -10.30 35.94 26.38
N ALA A 73 -11.48 36.00 25.74
CA ALA A 73 -12.53 36.94 26.08
C ALA A 73 -13.12 36.67 27.49
N GLY A 74 -13.36 35.41 27.85
CA GLY A 74 -13.83 35.02 29.19
C GLY A 74 -12.81 35.36 30.28
N GLN A 75 -11.52 35.20 30.02
CA GLN A 75 -10.47 35.65 30.93
C GLN A 75 -10.45 37.17 31.10
N ALA A 76 -10.60 37.95 30.01
CA ALA A 76 -10.72 39.40 30.09
C ALA A 76 -11.96 39.83 30.89
N SER A 77 -13.08 39.13 30.72
CA SER A 77 -14.33 39.40 31.44
C SER A 77 -14.25 39.06 32.93
N ILE A 78 -13.45 38.07 33.34
CA ILE A 78 -13.23 37.75 34.77
C ILE A 78 -12.44 38.85 35.49
N PHE A 79 -11.50 39.50 34.80
CA PHE A 79 -10.78 40.67 35.34
C PHE A 79 -11.67 41.92 35.42
N ASP A 80 -12.73 42.00 34.63
CA ASP A 80 -13.75 43.06 34.70
C ASP A 80 -14.89 42.70 35.70
N ALA A 81 -15.09 41.41 35.97
CA ALA A 81 -16.14 40.84 36.82
C ALA A 81 -15.62 40.28 38.16
N VAL A 82 -14.63 40.92 38.79
CA VAL A 82 -14.11 40.55 40.14
C VAL A 82 -15.14 40.79 41.27
N GLY A 83 -16.44 40.65 40.99
CA GLY A 83 -17.56 40.85 41.91
C GLY A 83 -18.59 39.73 41.95
N PHE A 84 -18.73 38.85 40.95
CA PHE A 84 -19.72 37.77 41.00
C PHE A 84 -19.21 36.51 40.30
N GLY A 85 -18.99 35.45 41.08
CA GLY A 85 -18.60 34.14 40.58
C GLY A 85 -19.72 33.50 39.78
N SER A 86 -19.53 33.38 38.47
CA SER A 86 -20.33 32.53 37.60
C SER A 86 -19.58 31.23 37.35
N ALA A 87 -20.10 30.12 37.87
CA ALA A 87 -19.70 28.78 37.46
C ALA A 87 -20.12 28.56 36.00
N GLU A 88 -19.18 28.33 35.10
CA GLU A 88 -19.48 27.93 33.72
C GLU A 88 -20.04 26.50 33.74
N THR A 89 -21.31 26.37 33.36
CA THR A 89 -21.99 25.09 33.11
C THR A 89 -21.43 24.46 31.84
N ASP A 90 -20.77 23.31 32.00
CA ASP A 90 -20.25 22.46 30.94
C ASP A 90 -21.43 21.87 30.13
N SER A 91 -21.85 22.61 29.10
CA SER A 91 -22.87 22.16 28.15
C SER A 91 -22.22 21.17 27.18
N PRO A 92 -22.85 20.02 26.88
CA PRO A 92 -22.27 19.05 25.96
C PRO A 92 -22.03 19.69 24.60
N LYS A 93 -20.75 19.78 24.19
CA LYS A 93 -20.35 20.35 22.91
C LYS A 93 -20.82 19.42 21.79
N HIS A 94 -21.80 19.87 21.02
CA HIS A 94 -22.23 19.15 19.82
C HIS A 94 -21.28 19.45 18.67
N HIS A 95 -20.24 18.62 18.51
CA HIS A 95 -19.38 18.66 17.34
C HIS A 95 -20.13 18.16 16.09
N PRO A 96 -19.89 18.75 14.91
CA PRO A 96 -20.41 18.22 13.65
C PRO A 96 -19.95 16.76 13.42
N GLN A 97 -20.84 15.95 12.83
CA GLN A 97 -20.51 14.57 12.48
C GLN A 97 -19.45 14.52 11.40
N ILE A 98 -18.46 13.65 11.60
CA ILE A 98 -17.42 13.36 10.63
C ILE A 98 -17.92 12.21 9.74
N SER A 99 -17.80 12.38 8.41
CA SER A 99 -18.17 11.31 7.47
C SER A 99 -17.39 10.04 7.75
N ALA A 100 -18.04 8.88 7.71
CA ALA A 100 -17.40 7.57 7.86
C ALA A 100 -16.76 7.06 6.55
N ALA A 101 -16.98 7.75 5.43
CA ALA A 101 -16.37 7.37 4.17
C ALA A 101 -14.84 7.51 4.26
N GLU A 102 -14.11 6.58 3.65
CA GLU A 102 -12.65 6.49 3.75
C GLU A 102 -12.01 6.29 2.36
N PHE A 103 -10.74 6.66 2.24
CA PHE A 103 -9.94 6.36 1.05
C PHE A 103 -9.69 4.86 0.87
N GLU A 104 -9.52 4.45 -0.39
CA GLU A 104 -8.95 3.15 -0.71
C GLU A 104 -7.54 3.02 -0.13
N LYS A 105 -7.15 1.79 0.23
CA LYS A 105 -5.87 1.51 0.90
C LYS A 105 -4.66 2.07 0.14
N SER A 106 -4.68 2.01 -1.19
CA SER A 106 -3.61 2.57 -2.02
C SER A 106 -3.45 4.07 -1.87
N ASP A 107 -4.54 4.80 -1.69
CA ASP A 107 -4.50 6.25 -1.56
C ASP A 107 -4.10 6.67 -0.14
N LEU A 108 -4.49 5.91 0.89
CA LEU A 108 -3.96 6.09 2.25
C LEU A 108 -2.43 5.98 2.29
N LEU A 109 -1.88 4.97 1.61
CA LEU A 109 -0.42 4.77 1.53
C LEU A 109 0.27 5.92 0.77
N LYS A 110 -0.36 6.46 -0.28
CA LYS A 110 0.16 7.64 -1.00
C LYS A 110 0.19 8.88 -0.10
N LEU A 111 -0.89 9.15 0.65
CA LEU A 111 -0.95 10.28 1.58
C LEU A 111 0.14 10.18 2.65
N GLU A 112 0.39 8.97 3.14
CA GLU A 112 1.44 8.67 4.10
C GLU A 112 2.84 8.92 3.49
N LYS A 113 3.10 8.42 2.28
CA LYS A 113 4.37 8.66 1.56
C LYS A 113 4.59 10.14 1.25
N GLU A 114 3.56 10.86 0.82
CA GLU A 114 3.63 12.30 0.56
C GLU A 114 4.02 13.08 1.82
N THR A 115 3.49 12.67 2.99
CA THR A 115 3.64 13.42 4.24
C THR A 115 4.88 13.02 5.04
N LEU A 116 5.20 11.72 5.08
CA LEU A 116 6.31 11.16 5.87
C LEU A 116 7.55 10.86 5.04
N GLY A 117 7.42 10.84 3.70
CA GLY A 117 8.50 10.43 2.81
C GLY A 117 8.74 8.92 2.75
N LEU A 118 8.00 8.11 3.52
CA LEU A 118 8.13 6.65 3.56
C LEU A 118 6.79 5.96 3.88
N TYR A 119 6.71 4.66 3.55
CA TYR A 119 5.58 3.79 3.89
C TYR A 119 5.83 3.14 5.27
N VAL A 120 5.17 3.64 6.31
CA VAL A 120 5.13 3.13 7.70
C VAL A 120 4.15 1.97 7.85
N SER A 121 2.91 2.12 7.35
CA SER A 121 1.83 1.17 7.62
C SER A 121 2.01 -0.15 6.86
N GLU A 122 2.21 -0.05 5.54
CA GLU A 122 2.38 -1.21 4.68
C GLU A 122 3.15 -0.86 3.40
N HIS A 123 4.24 -1.58 3.12
CA HIS A 123 4.98 -1.38 1.87
C HIS A 123 4.18 -1.93 0.67
N PRO A 124 4.06 -1.20 -0.46
CA PRO A 124 3.36 -1.66 -1.66
C PRO A 124 3.80 -3.02 -2.20
N LEU A 125 5.05 -3.42 -1.95
CA LEU A 125 5.62 -4.69 -2.38
C LEU A 125 5.16 -5.88 -1.55
N LYS A 126 4.52 -5.66 -0.39
CA LYS A 126 4.09 -6.75 0.50
C LYS A 126 3.13 -7.72 -0.19
N ALA A 127 2.19 -7.20 -0.98
CA ALA A 127 1.21 -8.02 -1.70
C ALA A 127 1.85 -8.91 -2.79
N VAL A 128 2.99 -8.49 -3.34
CA VAL A 128 3.66 -9.18 -4.45
C VAL A 128 5.03 -9.75 -4.08
N ARG A 129 5.37 -9.74 -2.78
CA ARG A 129 6.70 -10.05 -2.27
C ARG A 129 7.22 -11.41 -2.73
N GLU A 130 6.39 -12.45 -2.61
CA GLU A 130 6.79 -13.82 -2.97
C GLU A 130 7.04 -13.95 -4.48
N GLN A 131 6.20 -13.34 -5.30
CA GLN A 131 6.37 -13.35 -6.75
C GLN A 131 7.56 -12.51 -7.20
N LEU A 132 7.80 -11.37 -6.56
CA LEU A 132 8.96 -10.53 -6.82
C LEU A 132 10.25 -11.25 -6.45
N ARG A 133 10.29 -11.93 -5.29
CA ARG A 133 11.43 -12.73 -4.84
C ARG A 133 11.79 -13.86 -5.81
N ARG A 134 10.83 -14.43 -6.54
CA ARG A 134 11.11 -15.42 -7.59
C ARG A 134 11.82 -14.84 -8.82
N LYS A 135 11.78 -13.52 -9.00
CA LYS A 135 12.39 -12.79 -10.12
C LYS A 135 13.65 -12.02 -9.72
N THR A 136 14.08 -12.07 -8.46
CA THR A 136 15.22 -11.31 -7.95
C THR A 136 16.26 -12.20 -7.28
N ASP A 137 17.53 -11.80 -7.38
CA ASP A 137 18.69 -12.54 -6.86
C ASP A 137 19.25 -11.92 -5.58
N CYS A 138 18.83 -10.69 -5.27
CA CYS A 138 19.39 -9.85 -4.23
C CYS A 138 18.32 -8.87 -3.71
N VAL A 139 18.38 -8.53 -2.42
CA VAL A 139 17.62 -7.40 -1.84
C VAL A 139 18.47 -6.13 -1.85
N LEU A 140 17.83 -4.96 -1.78
CA LEU A 140 18.54 -3.68 -1.92
C LEU A 140 19.55 -3.42 -0.78
N SER A 141 19.22 -3.83 0.45
CA SER A 141 20.11 -3.70 1.61
C SER A 141 21.42 -4.51 1.50
N GLU A 142 21.49 -5.49 0.60
CA GLU A 142 22.69 -6.32 0.41
C GLU A 142 23.66 -5.73 -0.62
N LEU A 143 23.25 -4.74 -1.41
CA LEU A 143 24.05 -4.20 -2.51
C LEU A 143 25.44 -3.73 -2.07
N GLU A 144 25.54 -3.08 -0.90
CA GLU A 144 26.81 -2.60 -0.33
C GLU A 144 27.81 -3.74 -0.04
N ARG A 145 27.29 -4.95 0.25
CA ARG A 145 28.09 -6.12 0.63
C ARG A 145 28.50 -6.97 -0.57
N ARG A 146 27.95 -6.69 -1.75
CA ARG A 146 28.25 -7.40 -3.00
C ARG A 146 29.50 -6.84 -3.65
N ARG A 147 30.12 -7.64 -4.53
CA ARG A 147 31.40 -7.26 -5.14
C ARG A 147 31.20 -6.20 -6.22
N ASP A 148 32.18 -5.30 -6.33
CA ASP A 148 32.20 -4.32 -7.43
C ASP A 148 32.21 -5.05 -8.77
N GLY A 149 31.39 -4.58 -9.72
CA GLY A 149 31.24 -5.18 -11.04
C GLY A 149 30.37 -6.44 -11.10
N GLU A 150 29.87 -6.94 -9.97
CA GLU A 150 28.95 -8.07 -9.93
C GLU A 150 27.60 -7.70 -10.56
N VAL A 151 27.01 -8.63 -11.33
CA VAL A 151 25.68 -8.45 -11.94
C VAL A 151 24.64 -9.12 -11.07
N VAL A 152 23.62 -8.37 -10.68
CA VAL A 152 22.53 -8.82 -9.82
C VAL A 152 21.18 -8.37 -10.38
N THR A 153 20.14 -9.13 -10.06
CA THR A 153 18.75 -8.73 -10.32
C THR A 153 18.09 -8.31 -9.02
N VAL A 154 17.60 -7.07 -8.97
CA VAL A 154 16.87 -6.51 -7.82
C VAL A 154 15.47 -6.12 -8.23
N GLY A 155 14.58 -6.04 -7.25
CA GLY A 155 13.19 -5.63 -7.46
C GLY A 155 12.77 -4.65 -6.38
N GLY A 156 12.04 -3.62 -6.77
CA GLY A 156 11.65 -2.56 -5.86
C GLY A 156 10.65 -1.60 -6.50
N ILE A 157 10.12 -0.69 -5.68
CA ILE A 157 9.27 0.40 -6.15
C ILE A 157 10.11 1.65 -6.40
N VAL A 158 9.87 2.35 -7.49
CA VAL A 158 10.56 3.61 -7.80
C VAL A 158 10.04 4.71 -6.87
N SER A 159 10.89 5.20 -5.97
CA SER A 159 10.55 6.24 -5.01
C SER A 159 10.83 7.65 -5.53
N SER A 160 11.83 7.82 -6.40
CA SER A 160 12.09 9.08 -7.10
C SER A 160 12.80 8.87 -8.44
N VAL A 161 12.62 9.84 -9.33
CA VAL A 161 13.21 9.86 -10.68
C VAL A 161 13.88 11.20 -10.89
N LYS A 162 15.15 11.19 -11.29
CA LYS A 162 15.91 12.41 -11.62
C LYS A 162 16.55 12.27 -13.00
N GLU A 163 15.99 12.98 -13.97
CA GLU A 163 16.53 13.05 -15.32
C GLU A 163 17.70 14.04 -15.39
N LEU A 164 18.80 13.61 -16.00
CA LEU A 164 20.02 14.38 -16.16
C LEU A 164 20.60 14.12 -17.55
N THR A 165 21.43 15.03 -18.02
CA THR A 165 22.20 14.83 -19.25
C THR A 165 23.65 14.53 -18.87
N THR A 166 24.22 13.48 -19.46
CA THR A 166 25.64 13.18 -19.30
C THR A 166 26.50 14.32 -19.85
N LYS A 167 27.79 14.36 -19.49
CA LYS A 167 28.75 15.32 -20.05
C LYS A 167 28.88 15.24 -21.58
N ARG A 168 28.43 14.15 -22.20
CA ARG A 168 28.43 13.91 -23.65
C ARG A 168 27.13 14.34 -24.34
N GLY A 169 26.16 14.89 -23.61
CA GLY A 169 24.88 15.33 -24.17
C GLY A 169 23.80 14.23 -24.24
N GLU A 170 24.11 13.00 -23.80
CA GLU A 170 23.14 11.89 -23.81
C GLU A 170 22.28 11.88 -22.55
N PRO A 171 20.97 11.57 -22.64
CA PRO A 171 20.09 11.51 -21.48
C PRO A 171 20.44 10.31 -20.58
N MET A 172 20.34 10.52 -19.27
CA MET A 172 20.46 9.49 -18.24
C MET A 172 19.48 9.76 -17.11
N VAL A 173 19.14 8.72 -16.35
CA VAL A 173 18.20 8.83 -15.23
C VAL A 173 18.78 8.18 -13.99
N PHE A 174 18.64 8.87 -12.86
CA PHE A 174 18.81 8.27 -11.54
C PHE A 174 17.44 7.89 -11.00
N LEU A 175 17.29 6.62 -10.65
CA LEU A 175 16.12 6.09 -9.97
C LEU A 175 16.52 5.77 -8.53
N ALA A 176 15.70 6.21 -7.58
CA ALA A 176 15.73 5.64 -6.24
C ALA A 176 14.74 4.48 -6.20
N LEU A 177 15.22 3.29 -5.83
CA LEU A 177 14.41 2.09 -5.66
C LEU A 177 14.25 1.83 -4.16
N ASP A 178 13.04 1.55 -3.70
CA ASP A 178 12.75 1.13 -2.32
C ASP A 178 12.24 -0.31 -2.30
N ASP A 179 12.71 -1.09 -1.32
CA ASP A 179 12.15 -2.38 -0.93
C ASP A 179 11.93 -2.45 0.59
N PRO A 180 11.29 -3.49 1.15
CA PRO A 180 11.06 -3.59 2.59
C PRO A 180 12.35 -3.69 3.43
N THR A 181 13.51 -3.90 2.81
CA THR A 181 14.81 -4.02 3.47
C THR A 181 15.61 -2.72 3.43
N GLY A 182 15.36 -1.84 2.46
CA GLY A 182 16.06 -0.56 2.33
C GLY A 182 15.86 0.09 0.96
N GLY A 183 16.67 1.12 0.69
CA GLY A 183 16.71 1.81 -0.60
C GLY A 183 18.00 1.55 -1.36
N GLY A 184 17.97 1.73 -2.68
CA GLY A 184 19.15 1.64 -3.54
C GLY A 184 19.07 2.63 -4.70
N GLU A 185 20.21 3.21 -5.08
CA GLU A 185 20.32 4.13 -6.22
C GLU A 185 20.66 3.35 -7.50
N VAL A 186 19.86 3.55 -8.55
CA VAL A 186 20.02 2.92 -9.85
C VAL A 186 20.30 3.99 -10.91
N VAL A 187 21.33 3.78 -11.71
CA VAL A 187 21.67 4.66 -12.84
C VAL A 187 21.29 3.97 -14.14
N VAL A 188 20.43 4.62 -14.91
CA VAL A 188 19.97 4.15 -16.22
C VAL A 188 20.55 5.06 -17.30
N PHE A 189 21.53 4.55 -18.04
CA PHE A 189 22.14 5.27 -19.16
C PHE A 189 21.25 5.22 -20.41
N ASN A 190 21.52 6.12 -21.36
CA ASN A 190 20.75 6.32 -22.58
C ASN A 190 20.33 5.03 -23.30
N SER A 191 21.26 4.07 -23.46
CA SER A 191 21.00 2.79 -24.13
C SER A 191 19.86 1.99 -23.51
N THR A 192 19.76 2.00 -22.19
CA THR A 192 18.71 1.28 -21.44
C THR A 192 17.50 2.19 -21.21
N TYR A 193 17.73 3.50 -21.01
CA TYR A 193 16.66 4.47 -20.78
C TYR A 193 15.73 4.63 -21.99
N ALA A 194 16.28 4.61 -23.21
CA ALA A 194 15.48 4.71 -24.42
C ALA A 194 14.42 3.59 -24.53
N ALA A 195 14.73 2.38 -24.07
CA ALA A 195 13.82 1.24 -24.07
C ALA A 195 12.85 1.23 -22.87
N ALA A 196 13.25 1.83 -21.73
CA ALA A 196 12.53 1.76 -20.47
C ALA A 196 11.93 3.11 -20.01
N ARG A 197 11.85 4.10 -20.90
CA ARG A 197 11.42 5.47 -20.56
C ARG A 197 10.06 5.51 -19.88
N GLU A 198 9.09 4.74 -20.39
CA GLU A 198 7.74 4.66 -19.83
C GLU A 198 7.70 3.91 -18.48
N LEU A 199 8.73 3.13 -18.17
CA LEU A 199 8.86 2.39 -16.92
C LEU A 199 9.50 3.23 -15.81
N CYS A 200 10.35 4.19 -16.18
CA CYS A 200 11.10 5.06 -15.27
C CYS A 200 10.22 6.18 -14.68
N VAL A 201 9.15 5.80 -13.98
CA VAL A 201 8.21 6.72 -13.33
C VAL A 201 8.02 6.31 -11.88
N THR A 202 7.68 7.27 -11.01
CA THR A 202 7.43 7.01 -9.59
C THR A 202 6.29 6.03 -9.38
N ASP A 203 6.33 5.31 -8.26
CA ASP A 203 5.34 4.32 -7.81
C ASP A 203 5.21 3.07 -8.69
N ARG A 204 6.05 2.89 -9.72
CA ARG A 204 6.13 1.62 -10.44
C ARG A 204 7.03 0.61 -9.76
N ILE A 205 6.59 -0.65 -9.78
CA ILE A 205 7.38 -1.79 -9.34
C ILE A 205 8.18 -2.29 -10.55
N LEU A 206 9.50 -2.30 -10.41
CA LEU A 206 10.42 -2.70 -11.47
C LEU A 206 11.27 -3.89 -11.02
N VAL A 207 11.67 -4.69 -11.99
CA VAL A 207 12.75 -5.68 -11.86
C VAL A 207 13.91 -5.18 -12.72
N ILE A 208 15.05 -4.95 -12.08
CA ILE A 208 16.23 -4.34 -12.69
C ILE A 208 17.39 -5.32 -12.58
N LYS A 209 17.92 -5.71 -13.74
CA LYS A 209 19.20 -6.40 -13.82
C LYS A 209 20.28 -5.36 -14.03
N GLY A 210 21.25 -5.31 -13.13
CA GLY A 210 22.26 -4.27 -13.15
C GLY A 210 23.61 -4.72 -12.63
N ARG A 211 24.63 -3.93 -12.92
CA ARG A 211 25.99 -4.14 -12.45
C ARG A 211 26.25 -3.20 -11.27
N ILE A 212 26.75 -3.74 -10.17
CA ILE A 212 27.15 -2.96 -9.00
C ILE A 212 28.37 -2.10 -9.33
N ASP A 213 28.33 -0.83 -8.91
CA ASP A 213 29.41 0.14 -9.05
C ASP A 213 29.66 0.81 -7.68
N HIS A 214 30.83 0.55 -7.11
CA HIS A 214 31.31 1.10 -5.83
C HIS A 214 32.38 2.20 -6.00
N LYS A 215 32.48 2.83 -7.18
CA LYS A 215 33.56 3.81 -7.47
C LYS A 215 33.54 5.05 -6.57
N GLN A 216 32.38 5.43 -6.03
CA GLN A 216 32.26 6.55 -5.09
C GLN A 216 32.31 6.01 -3.67
N GLN A 217 33.27 6.50 -2.89
CA GLN A 217 33.51 6.01 -1.54
C GLN A 217 32.30 6.32 -0.65
N GLY A 218 31.61 5.28 -0.17
CA GLY A 218 30.40 5.39 0.64
C GLY A 218 29.09 5.44 -0.16
N GLU A 219 29.13 5.29 -1.49
CA GLU A 219 27.93 5.20 -2.33
C GLU A 219 27.99 3.94 -3.20
N THR A 220 27.03 3.04 -3.01
CA THR A 220 26.81 1.90 -3.90
C THR A 220 25.73 2.22 -4.92
N LYS A 221 26.05 2.10 -6.20
CA LYS A 221 25.10 2.33 -7.30
C LYS A 221 24.91 1.08 -8.11
N LEU A 222 23.71 0.89 -8.63
CA LEU A 222 23.41 -0.16 -9.58
C LEU A 222 23.32 0.45 -10.98
N ILE A 223 24.23 0.09 -11.87
CA ILE A 223 24.15 0.49 -13.28
C ILE A 223 23.20 -0.47 -13.99
N ALA A 224 22.03 0.03 -14.40
CA ALA A 224 21.02 -0.79 -15.05
C ALA A 224 21.52 -1.29 -16.41
N LEU A 225 21.45 -2.60 -16.60
CA LEU A 225 21.67 -3.27 -17.88
C LEU A 225 20.31 -3.48 -18.56
N GLU A 226 19.31 -3.90 -17.80
CA GLU A 226 17.95 -4.16 -18.25
C GLU A 226 16.96 -3.68 -17.19
N VAL A 227 15.88 -3.04 -17.63
CA VAL A 227 14.78 -2.55 -16.79
C VAL A 227 13.50 -3.13 -17.32
N SER A 228 12.75 -3.84 -16.47
CA SER A 228 11.49 -4.47 -16.82
C SER A 228 10.42 -4.15 -15.79
N ALA A 229 9.17 -4.04 -16.25
CA ALA A 229 8.04 -3.90 -15.34
C ALA A 229 7.84 -5.19 -14.55
N PHE A 230 7.58 -5.08 -13.25
CA PHE A 230 7.09 -6.23 -12.52
C PHE A 230 5.60 -6.42 -12.82
N GLU A 231 5.30 -7.47 -13.57
CA GLU A 231 3.94 -7.97 -13.73
C GLU A 231 3.68 -9.06 -12.70
N ALA A 232 2.76 -8.76 -11.77
CA ALA A 232 2.23 -9.75 -10.84
C ALA A 232 1.43 -10.77 -11.64
N VAL A 233 1.82 -12.04 -11.54
CA VAL A 233 0.98 -13.14 -12.01
C VAL A 233 -0.21 -13.19 -11.06
N ARG A 234 -1.43 -12.99 -11.58
CA ARG A 234 -2.62 -13.26 -10.78
C ARG A 234 -2.63 -14.74 -10.45
N GLU A 235 -2.25 -15.10 -9.22
CA GLU A 235 -2.45 -16.45 -8.73
C GLU A 235 -3.95 -16.70 -8.75
N ARG A 236 -4.36 -17.69 -9.54
CA ARG A 236 -5.77 -18.07 -9.63
C ARG A 236 -6.15 -18.61 -8.24
N THR A 237 -7.00 -17.88 -7.53
CA THR A 237 -7.50 -18.30 -6.22
C THR A 237 -8.51 -19.44 -6.33
N GLU A 238 -9.08 -19.62 -7.51
CA GLU A 238 -9.97 -20.71 -7.85
C GLU A 238 -9.76 -21.20 -9.29
N ILE A 239 -10.08 -22.46 -9.51
CA ILE A 239 -10.25 -23.06 -10.84
C ILE A 239 -11.63 -23.68 -10.94
N ARG A 240 -12.26 -23.54 -12.11
CA ARG A 240 -13.58 -24.09 -12.36
C ARG A 240 -13.55 -25.06 -13.52
N PHE A 241 -14.03 -26.27 -13.27
CA PHE A 241 -14.22 -27.29 -14.28
C PHE A 241 -15.69 -27.34 -14.73
N LYS A 242 -15.93 -27.24 -16.03
CA LYS A 242 -17.24 -27.46 -16.64
C LYS A 242 -17.33 -28.91 -17.10
N LEU A 243 -18.33 -29.64 -16.60
CA LEU A 243 -18.56 -31.04 -16.94
C LEU A 243 -20.02 -31.27 -17.32
N ASP A 244 -20.26 -31.99 -18.42
CA ASP A 244 -21.59 -32.50 -18.73
C ASP A 244 -21.77 -33.86 -18.05
N ALA A 245 -22.56 -33.91 -16.97
CA ALA A 245 -22.81 -35.13 -16.22
C ALA A 245 -23.60 -36.17 -17.04
N ARG A 246 -24.25 -35.78 -18.14
CA ARG A 246 -24.97 -36.69 -19.03
C ARG A 246 -24.04 -37.43 -19.99
N ALA A 247 -22.90 -36.83 -20.31
CA ALA A 247 -21.90 -37.38 -21.24
C ALA A 247 -20.62 -37.86 -20.53
N ALA A 248 -20.47 -37.56 -19.24
CA ALA A 248 -19.29 -37.95 -18.47
C ALA A 248 -19.15 -39.47 -18.35
N ARG A 249 -17.94 -39.98 -18.61
CA ARG A 249 -17.61 -41.39 -18.43
C ARG A 249 -17.70 -41.82 -16.96
N ALA A 250 -18.04 -43.08 -16.73
CA ALA A 250 -17.97 -43.67 -15.39
C ALA A 250 -16.54 -43.54 -14.82
N GLY A 251 -16.44 -43.10 -13.57
CA GLY A 251 -15.16 -42.92 -12.87
C GLY A 251 -14.48 -41.55 -13.04
N LEU A 252 -14.95 -40.68 -13.94
CA LEU A 252 -14.33 -39.36 -14.18
C LEU A 252 -14.17 -38.53 -12.90
N VAL A 253 -15.18 -38.53 -12.03
CA VAL A 253 -15.16 -37.80 -10.75
C VAL A 253 -14.07 -38.33 -9.81
N ARG A 254 -13.85 -39.65 -9.78
CA ARG A 254 -12.79 -40.26 -8.98
C ARG A 254 -11.42 -39.89 -9.53
N ASP A 255 -11.26 -39.92 -10.85
CA ASP A 255 -9.99 -39.59 -11.49
C ASP A 255 -9.66 -38.10 -11.31
N LEU A 256 -10.67 -37.22 -11.38
CA LEU A 256 -10.52 -35.81 -11.03
C LEU A 256 -10.16 -35.62 -9.55
N ALA A 257 -10.77 -36.40 -8.66
CA ALA A 257 -10.44 -36.36 -7.23
C ALA A 257 -9.02 -36.85 -6.93
N LEU A 258 -8.48 -37.80 -7.71
CA LEU A 258 -7.09 -38.26 -7.61
C LEU A 258 -6.14 -37.17 -8.14
N LEU A 259 -6.41 -36.65 -9.34
CA LEU A 259 -5.63 -35.57 -9.94
C LEU A 259 -5.52 -34.36 -9.00
N VAL A 260 -6.63 -33.93 -8.43
CA VAL A 260 -6.64 -32.80 -7.47
C VAL A 260 -5.79 -33.10 -6.22
N LYS A 261 -5.72 -34.37 -5.79
CA LYS A 261 -4.90 -34.76 -4.64
C LYS A 261 -3.41 -34.84 -4.96
N ASP A 262 -3.06 -35.15 -6.20
CA ASP A 262 -1.67 -35.24 -6.65
C ASP A 262 -1.00 -33.85 -6.76
N TYR A 263 -1.79 -32.79 -6.86
CA TYR A 263 -1.34 -31.39 -6.97
C TYR A 263 -1.84 -30.50 -5.83
N PRO A 264 -1.50 -30.77 -4.55
CA PRO A 264 -2.02 -30.00 -3.42
C PRO A 264 -1.57 -28.54 -3.47
N GLY A 265 -2.49 -27.61 -3.21
CA GLY A 265 -2.16 -26.19 -3.14
C GLY A 265 -3.25 -25.29 -2.56
N PRO A 266 -3.13 -23.97 -2.69
CA PRO A 266 -4.00 -23.03 -1.98
C PRO A 266 -5.35 -22.77 -2.67
N SER A 267 -5.48 -23.11 -3.96
CA SER A 267 -6.59 -22.67 -4.79
C SER A 267 -7.81 -23.57 -4.68
N MET A 268 -9.00 -22.96 -4.62
CA MET A 268 -10.26 -23.69 -4.54
C MET A 268 -10.64 -24.31 -5.88
N VAL A 269 -11.23 -25.50 -5.86
CA VAL A 269 -11.72 -26.17 -7.07
C VAL A 269 -13.24 -26.18 -7.09
N PHE A 270 -13.81 -25.68 -8.17
CA PHE A 270 -15.24 -25.72 -8.45
C PHE A 270 -15.53 -26.65 -9.62
N VAL A 271 -16.64 -27.39 -9.54
CA VAL A 271 -17.12 -28.25 -10.61
C VAL A 271 -18.54 -27.83 -10.97
N SER A 272 -18.70 -27.20 -12.14
CA SER A 272 -19.98 -26.86 -12.74
C SER A 272 -20.48 -28.02 -13.60
N LEU A 273 -21.49 -28.72 -13.09
CA LEU A 273 -22.13 -29.87 -13.69
C LEU A 273 -23.39 -29.46 -14.45
N GLU A 274 -23.48 -29.81 -15.73
CA GLU A 274 -24.75 -29.86 -16.45
C GLU A 274 -25.43 -31.21 -16.17
N THR A 275 -26.57 -31.21 -15.48
CA THR A 275 -27.33 -32.42 -15.15
C THR A 275 -28.68 -32.43 -15.87
N SER A 276 -29.37 -33.57 -15.87
CA SER A 276 -30.76 -33.67 -16.37
C SER A 276 -31.76 -32.78 -15.62
N LEU A 277 -31.42 -32.38 -14.39
CA LEU A 277 -32.22 -31.49 -13.53
C LEU A 277 -31.80 -30.01 -13.63
N GLY A 278 -30.87 -29.68 -14.52
CA GLY A 278 -30.30 -28.34 -14.69
C GLY A 278 -28.85 -28.21 -14.21
N PRO A 279 -28.27 -27.01 -14.33
CA PRO A 279 -26.89 -26.76 -13.93
C PRO A 279 -26.74 -26.73 -12.40
N LYS A 280 -25.68 -27.35 -11.89
CA LYS A 280 -25.26 -27.29 -10.48
C LYS A 280 -23.78 -26.99 -10.38
N THR A 281 -23.37 -26.15 -9.45
CA THR A 281 -21.94 -25.92 -9.16
C THR A 281 -21.62 -26.46 -7.78
N LEU A 282 -20.59 -27.29 -7.69
CA LEU A 282 -20.08 -27.86 -6.45
C LEU A 282 -18.73 -27.23 -6.14
N ALA A 283 -18.55 -26.78 -4.90
CA ALA A 283 -17.25 -26.45 -4.36
C ALA A 283 -16.66 -27.72 -3.73
N LEU A 284 -15.44 -28.09 -4.14
CA LEU A 284 -14.72 -29.17 -3.48
C LEU A 284 -14.22 -28.70 -2.09
N GLY A 285 -14.16 -29.64 -1.15
CA GLY A 285 -13.78 -29.36 0.23
C GLY A 285 -12.31 -28.91 0.39
N PRO A 286 -11.91 -28.49 1.60
CA PRO A 286 -10.55 -28.00 1.86
C PRO A 286 -9.44 -29.01 1.54
N ASP A 287 -9.73 -30.32 1.61
CA ASP A 287 -8.79 -31.41 1.28
C ASP A 287 -8.54 -31.58 -0.23
N TYR A 288 -9.22 -30.79 -1.07
CA TYR A 288 -9.22 -30.88 -2.53
C TYR A 288 -8.83 -29.54 -3.16
N ARG A 289 -7.92 -28.80 -2.52
CA ARG A 289 -7.35 -27.58 -3.07
C ARG A 289 -6.09 -27.87 -3.86
N VAL A 290 -5.85 -27.08 -4.91
CA VAL A 290 -4.79 -27.36 -5.89
C VAL A 290 -3.79 -26.23 -6.06
N ALA A 291 -2.58 -26.58 -6.46
CA ALA A 291 -1.64 -25.65 -7.07
C ALA A 291 -1.97 -25.56 -8.56
N ILE A 292 -2.37 -24.38 -9.05
CA ILE A 292 -2.72 -24.19 -10.47
C ILE A 292 -1.44 -23.87 -11.26
N ASP A 293 -0.60 -24.88 -11.43
CA ASP A 293 0.60 -24.82 -12.28
C ASP A 293 0.33 -25.37 -13.69
N THR A 294 1.34 -25.32 -14.56
CA THR A 294 1.23 -25.76 -15.95
C THR A 294 1.03 -27.27 -16.06
N ASP A 295 1.58 -28.05 -15.14
CA ASP A 295 1.51 -29.52 -15.16
C ASP A 295 0.10 -29.96 -14.79
N PHE A 296 -0.45 -29.43 -13.68
CA PHE A 296 -1.84 -29.66 -13.28
C PHE A 296 -2.84 -29.27 -14.38
N LEU A 297 -2.66 -28.09 -15.00
CA LEU A 297 -3.54 -27.64 -16.07
C LEU A 297 -3.47 -28.56 -17.30
N THR A 298 -2.30 -29.10 -17.60
CA THR A 298 -2.11 -30.02 -18.73
C THR A 298 -2.80 -31.35 -18.47
N GLU A 299 -2.59 -31.94 -17.30
CA GLU A 299 -3.25 -33.19 -16.90
C GLU A 299 -4.78 -33.03 -16.81
N ALA A 300 -5.26 -31.91 -16.26
CA ALA A 300 -6.68 -31.60 -16.18
C ALA A 300 -7.30 -31.47 -17.58
N ARG A 301 -6.61 -30.87 -18.56
CA ARG A 301 -7.08 -30.79 -19.95
C ARG A 301 -7.09 -32.17 -20.62
N THR A 302 -6.11 -33.01 -20.37
CA THR A 302 -6.08 -34.39 -20.88
C THR A 302 -7.24 -35.22 -20.30
N LEU A 303 -7.56 -35.02 -19.03
CA LEU A 303 -8.62 -35.76 -18.35
C LEU A 303 -10.03 -35.29 -18.74
N LEU A 304 -10.26 -33.98 -18.82
CA LEU A 304 -11.60 -33.38 -18.94
C LEU A 304 -11.89 -32.81 -20.34
N GLY A 305 -10.87 -32.61 -21.18
CA GLY A 305 -10.95 -31.90 -22.45
C GLY A 305 -10.54 -30.43 -22.34
N ALA A 306 -10.11 -29.84 -23.47
CA ALA A 306 -9.58 -28.48 -23.49
C ALA A 306 -10.61 -27.40 -23.11
N ASP A 307 -11.89 -27.63 -23.43
CA ASP A 307 -13.00 -26.69 -23.18
C ASP A 307 -13.60 -26.82 -21.77
N ALA A 308 -13.09 -27.74 -20.95
CA ALA A 308 -13.62 -28.02 -19.63
C ALA A 308 -13.04 -27.11 -18.54
N ILE A 309 -12.01 -26.31 -18.81
CA ILE A 309 -11.42 -25.39 -17.82
C ILE A 309 -11.86 -23.95 -18.12
N LEU A 310 -12.52 -23.32 -17.15
CA LEU A 310 -12.97 -21.93 -17.19
C LEU A 310 -11.94 -20.95 -16.61
#